data_AF-A0A6L5Y7D8-F1
#
_entry.id   AF-A0A6L5Y7D8-F1
#
_cell.length_a   1.000
_cell.length_b   1.000
_cell.length_c   1.000
_cell.angle_alpha   90.00
_cell.angle_beta   90.00
_cell.angle_gamma   90.00
#
_symmetry.space_group_name_H-M   'P 1'
#
loop_
_entity.id
_entity.type
_entity.pdbx_description
1 polymer ?
#
loop_
_entity_poly.entity_id
_entity_poly.type
_entity_poly.pdbx_seq_one_letter_code
_entity_poly.pdbx_strand_id
1 'polypeptide(L)' 'MAKRERKSVHHVEMTDGKRAIIQGLLQEYDIQNTQDIQDALKDLLGGTIKEMMEAEMDDHLGYEKSERTNDDSEDR' A
#
# COMPACT_ATOMS: atom_id res chain seq x y z
N MET A 1 -15.04 -39.17 -4.41
CA MET A 1 -14.54 -37.94 -3.76
C MET A 1 -13.51 -37.30 -4.69
N ALA A 2 -13.79 -36.12 -5.25
CA ALA A 2 -12.89 -35.46 -6.21
C ALA A 2 -11.75 -34.75 -5.46
N LYS A 3 -10.50 -35.10 -5.79
CA LYS A 3 -9.30 -34.50 -5.21
C LYS A 3 -9.11 -33.11 -5.83
N ARG A 4 -9.32 -32.05 -5.05
CA ARG A 4 -9.06 -30.67 -5.48
C ARG A 4 -7.57 -30.52 -5.75
N GLU A 5 -7.19 -30.36 -7.02
CA GLU A 5 -5.83 -30.00 -7.41
C GLU A 5 -5.55 -28.57 -6.93
N ARG A 6 -4.59 -28.40 -6.01
CA ARG A 6 -4.15 -27.06 -5.60
C ARG A 6 -3.35 -26.47 -6.74
N LYS A 7 -3.91 -25.49 -7.45
CA LYS A 7 -3.16 -24.67 -8.40
C LYS A 7 -1.97 -24.06 -7.66
N SER A 8 -0.75 -24.20 -8.18
CA SER A 8 0.43 -23.57 -7.59
C SER A 8 0.30 -22.05 -7.74
N VAL A 9 -0.22 -21.39 -6.70
CA VAL A 9 -0.60 -19.97 -6.73
C VAL A 9 0.62 -19.04 -6.81
N HIS A 10 1.81 -19.53 -6.46
CA HIS A 10 3.04 -18.73 -6.40
C HIS A 10 3.94 -18.98 -7.60
N HIS A 11 3.52 -18.56 -8.80
CA HIS A 11 4.44 -18.44 -9.93
C HIS A 11 4.90 -17.00 -10.06
N VAL A 12 6.02 -16.67 -9.40
CA VAL A 12 6.69 -15.39 -9.60
C VAL A 12 7.79 -15.60 -10.63
N GLU A 13 7.58 -15.07 -11.84
CA GLU A 13 8.69 -14.93 -12.79
C GLU A 13 9.66 -13.89 -12.25
N MET A 14 10.87 -14.34 -11.94
CA MET A 14 11.92 -13.49 -11.41
C MET A 14 12.60 -12.74 -12.55
N THR A 15 12.23 -11.46 -12.69
CA THR A 15 12.92 -10.48 -13.53
C THR A 15 14.05 -9.80 -12.75
N ASP A 16 14.96 -9.10 -13.44
CA ASP A 16 16.09 -8.44 -12.78
C ASP A 16 15.64 -7.32 -11.84
N GLY A 17 14.57 -6.59 -12.21
CA GLY A 17 13.95 -5.61 -11.31
C GLY A 17 13.40 -6.25 -10.04
N LYS A 18 12.72 -7.41 -10.15
CA LYS A 18 12.21 -8.13 -8.96
C LYS A 18 13.34 -8.67 -8.10
N ARG A 19 14.45 -9.12 -8.69
CA ARG A 19 15.66 -9.54 -7.96
C ARG A 19 16.26 -8.38 -7.16
N ALA A 20 16.37 -7.20 -7.76
CA ALA A 20 16.87 -6.01 -7.08
C ALA A 20 16.01 -5.60 -5.87
N ILE A 21 14.67 -5.64 -6.03
CA ILE A 21 13.74 -5.35 -4.93
C ILE A 21 13.90 -6.35 -3.78
N ILE A 22 13.95 -7.65 -4.08
CA ILE A 22 14.16 -8.69 -3.05
C ILE A 22 15.50 -8.50 -2.34
N GLN A 23 16.57 -8.15 -3.08
CA GLN A 23 17.88 -7.95 -2.49
C GLN A 23 17.91 -6.74 -1.54
N GLY A 24 17.24 -5.63 -1.90
CA GLY A 24 17.07 -4.50 -0.98
C GLY A 24 16.29 -4.90 0.27
N LEU A 25 15.21 -5.66 0.12
CA LEU A 25 14.41 -6.13 1.25
C LEU A 25 15.20 -7.04 2.20
N LEU A 26 16.03 -7.95 1.68
CA LEU A 26 16.89 -8.82 2.49
C LEU A 26 17.96 -8.03 3.27
N GLN A 27 18.46 -6.92 2.73
CA GLN A 27 19.48 -6.09 3.36
C GLN A 27 18.88 -5.16 4.43
N GLU A 28 17.75 -4.52 4.13
CA GLU A 28 17.14 -3.51 5.02
C GLU A 28 16.55 -4.15 6.29
N TYR A 29 15.96 -5.35 6.16
CA TYR A 29 15.24 -6.02 7.25
C TYR A 29 16.07 -7.08 8.00
N ASP A 30 17.36 -7.23 7.70
CA ASP A 30 18.27 -8.25 8.29
C ASP A 30 17.63 -9.64 8.43
N ILE A 31 17.18 -10.19 7.30
CA ILE A 31 16.37 -11.41 7.27
C ILE A 31 17.23 -12.64 7.52
N GLN A 32 16.99 -13.34 8.63
CA GLN A 32 17.73 -14.56 9.01
C GLN A 32 16.89 -15.84 8.87
N ASN A 33 15.55 -15.72 8.95
CA ASN A 33 14.66 -16.88 8.93
C ASN A 33 13.31 -16.61 8.21
N THR A 34 12.49 -17.66 8.06
CA THR A 34 11.20 -17.60 7.36
C THR A 34 10.15 -16.72 8.05
N GLN A 35 10.26 -16.51 9.36
CA GLN A 35 9.42 -15.58 10.10
C GLN A 35 9.80 -14.13 9.76
N ASP A 36 11.09 -13.80 9.75
CA ASP A 36 11.58 -12.45 9.44
C ASP A 36 11.15 -12.01 8.04
N ILE A 37 11.27 -12.87 7.03
CA ILE A 37 10.81 -12.55 5.66
C ILE A 37 9.28 -12.33 5.60
N GLN A 38 8.50 -13.07 6.39
CA GLN A 38 7.05 -12.86 6.43
C GLN A 38 6.69 -11.54 7.08
N ASP A 39 7.37 -11.17 8.16
CA ASP A 39 7.09 -9.94 8.89
C ASP A 39 7.58 -8.72 8.12
N ALA A 40 8.74 -8.80 7.46
CA ALA A 40 9.22 -7.78 6.51
C ALA A 40 8.23 -7.56 5.35
N LEU A 41 7.67 -8.64 4.78
CA LEU A 41 6.68 -8.52 3.71
C LEU A 41 5.35 -7.90 4.19
N LYS A 42 4.90 -8.22 5.41
CA LYS A 42 3.70 -7.60 6.00
C LYS A 42 3.92 -6.12 6.26
N ASP A 43 5.07 -5.77 6.81
CA ASP A 43 5.44 -4.40 7.14
C ASP A 43 5.58 -3.55 5.88
N LEU A 44 6.34 -4.02 4.88
CA LEU A 44 6.48 -3.33 3.59
C LEU A 44 5.12 -3.09 2.92
N LEU A 45 4.27 -4.12 2.86
CA LEU A 45 2.93 -4.00 2.26
C LEU A 45 2.03 -3.05 3.07
N GLY A 46 2.10 -3.13 4.41
CA GLY A 46 1.34 -2.26 5.31
C GLY A 46 1.74 -0.79 5.16
N GLY A 47 3.05 -0.51 5.10
CA GLY A 47 3.58 0.83 4.83
C GLY A 47 3.17 1.35 3.46
N THR A 48 3.26 0.52 2.42
CA THR A 48 2.84 0.90 1.06
C THR A 48 1.36 1.25 1.00
N ILE A 49 0.49 0.44 1.60
CA ILE A 49 -0.97 0.71 1.63
C ILE A 49 -1.25 1.99 2.41
N LYS A 50 -0.57 2.19 3.54
CA LYS A 50 -0.71 3.39 4.35
C LYS A 50 -0.34 4.65 3.56
N GLU A 51 0.82 4.66 2.88
CA GLU A 51 1.21 5.78 2.01
C GLU A 51 0.19 6.04 0.91
N MET A 52 -0.34 4.98 0.28
CA MET A 52 -1.38 5.13 -0.74
C MET A 52 -2.66 5.74 -0.16
N MET A 53 -3.07 5.34 1.04
CA MET A 53 -4.24 5.89 1.72
C MET A 53 -4.02 7.34 2.17
N GLU A 54 -2.82 7.70 2.63
CA GLU A 54 -2.46 9.07 2.99
C GLU A 54 -2.44 9.99 1.77
N ALA A 55 -1.84 9.53 0.67
CA ALA A 55 -1.86 10.25 -0.61
C ALA A 55 -3.30 10.40 -1.15
N GLU A 56 -4.13 9.37 -1.03
CA GLU A 56 -5.55 9.46 -1.37
C GLU A 56 -6.26 10.49 -0.47
N MET A 57 -6.02 10.53 0.83
CA MET A 57 -6.63 11.54 1.71
C MET A 57 -6.17 12.96 1.41
N ASP A 58 -4.89 13.17 1.07
CA ASP A 58 -4.36 14.47 0.67
C ASP A 58 -4.98 14.98 -0.64
N ASP A 59 -5.19 14.10 -1.62
CA ASP A 59 -5.90 14.41 -2.88
C ASP A 59 -7.43 14.54 -2.68
N HIS A 60 -8.00 13.81 -1.72
CA HIS A 60 -9.45 13.69 -1.49
C HIS A 60 -9.96 14.61 -0.37
N LEU A 61 -9.28 15.72 -0.09
CA LEU A 61 -9.81 16.88 0.65
C LEU A 61 -10.85 17.66 -0.19
N GLY A 62 -11.73 16.96 -0.90
CA GLY A 62 -12.81 17.44 -1.78
C GLY A 62 -13.88 18.30 -1.09
N TYR A 63 -13.51 19.10 -0.10
CA TYR A 63 -14.22 20.28 0.31
C TYR A 63 -13.99 21.36 -0.75
N GLU A 64 -15.05 21.72 -1.49
CA GLU A 64 -15.13 23.09 -1.98
C GLU A 64 -14.89 24.01 -0.79
N LYS A 65 -13.78 24.75 -0.88
CA LYS A 65 -13.33 25.77 0.07
C LYS A 65 -14.57 26.53 0.52
N SER A 66 -14.98 26.33 1.78
CA SER A 66 -16.25 26.80 2.32
C SER A 66 -16.64 28.14 1.71
N GLU A 67 -17.58 28.11 0.74
CA GLU A 67 -18.35 29.31 0.43
C GLU A 67 -19.17 29.52 1.68
N ARG A 68 -18.59 30.26 2.63
CA ARG A 68 -19.37 31.05 3.55
C ARG A 68 -20.19 31.94 2.64
N THR A 69 -21.40 31.51 2.31
CA THR A 69 -22.44 32.42 1.85
C THR A 69 -22.55 33.44 2.97
N ASN A 70 -21.84 34.55 2.81
CA ASN A 70 -22.14 35.76 3.54
C ASN A 70 -23.57 36.08 3.11
N ASP A 71 -24.55 35.57 3.86
CA ASP A 71 -25.87 36.15 3.93
C ASP A 71 -25.71 37.49 4.67
N ASP A 72 -25.00 38.40 4.02
CA ASP A 72 -24.98 39.83 4.33
C ASP A 72 -26.13 40.42 3.50
N SER A 73 -27.35 40.01 3.88
CA SER A 73 -28.58 40.66 3.46
C SER A 73 -28.85 41.85 4.40
N GLU A 74 -27.86 42.74 4.54
CA GLU A 74 -28.06 44.14 4.92
C GLU A 74 -28.08 45.00 3.64
N ASP A 75 -29.24 45.14 2.99
CA ASP A 75 -29.52 46.34 2.19
C ASP A 75 -31.04 46.63 2.12
N ARG A 76 -31.42 47.72 2.80
CA ARG A 76 -32.59 48.62 2.64
C ARG A 76 -34.03 48.12 2.78
#